data_AF-A0A6C0GFJ4-F1
#
_entry.id   AF-A0A6C0GFJ4-F1
#
_cell.length_a   1.000
_cell.length_b   1.000
_cell.length_c   1.000
_cell.angle_alpha   90.00
_cell.angle_beta   90.00
_cell.angle_gamma   90.00
#
_symmetry.space_group_name_H-M   'P 1'
#
loop_
_entity.id
_entity.type
_entity.pdbx_description
1 polymer ?
#
loop_
_entity_poly.entity_id
_entity_poly.type
_entity_poly.pdbx_seq_one_letter_code
_entity_poly.pdbx_strand_id
1 'polypeptide(L)'
;MLKTFLINVRDYCYIILMTRNGKEYAEKEYEFLVMVILGLYYSTLLALLAVFHFKVGLPIPSFLIESFFGKVLVGLIMFSPYYLIIKLILKKLAPIPINMDIAPEKLKKARLTLFFIFMIGIVLIVLVPWSLDRLLPSF
;
A
#
# COMPACT_ATOMS: atom_id res chain seq x y z
N MET A 1 -4.95 -6.18 -17.25
CA MET A 1 -4.06 -5.05 -16.89
C MET A 1 -3.66 -5.08 -15.41
N LEU A 2 -4.60 -5.03 -14.45
CA LEU A 2 -4.29 -5.06 -13.01
C LEU A 2 -3.58 -6.35 -12.53
N LYS A 3 -4.00 -7.53 -13.00
CA LYS A 3 -3.35 -8.80 -12.64
C LYS A 3 -1.86 -8.83 -13.01
N THR A 4 -1.54 -8.40 -14.23
CA THR A 4 -0.15 -8.32 -14.73
C THR A 4 0.68 -7.35 -13.90
N PHE A 5 0.10 -6.21 -13.51
CA PHE A 5 0.74 -5.26 -12.61
C PHE A 5 1.09 -5.88 -11.25
N LEU A 6 0.14 -6.58 -10.62
CA LEU A 6 0.36 -7.23 -9.32
C LEU A 6 1.43 -8.33 -9.40
N ILE A 7 1.46 -9.11 -10.47
CA ILE A 7 2.51 -10.10 -10.72
C ILE A 7 3.87 -9.42 -10.86
N ASN A 8 3.96 -8.35 -11.64
CA ASN A 8 5.21 -7.63 -11.85
C ASN A 8 5.75 -7.02 -10.55
N VAL A 9 4.88 -6.44 -9.71
CA VAL A 9 5.26 -5.91 -8.39
C VAL A 9 5.76 -7.03 -7.49
N ARG A 10 5.03 -8.16 -7.43
CA ARG A 10 5.41 -9.35 -6.64
C ARG A 10 6.78 -9.88 -7.03
N ASP A 11 6.98 -10.16 -8.32
CA ASP A 11 8.21 -10.73 -8.84
C ASP A 11 9.38 -9.77 -8.65
N TYR A 12 9.14 -8.47 -8.81
CA TYR A 12 10.14 -7.44 -8.55
C TYR A 12 10.58 -7.40 -7.07
N CYS A 13 9.62 -7.42 -6.14
CA CYS A 13 9.90 -7.45 -4.70
C CYS A 13 10.74 -8.68 -4.34
N TYR A 14 10.38 -9.85 -4.87
CA TYR A 14 11.14 -11.07 -4.67
C TYR A 14 12.57 -10.94 -5.19
N ILE A 15 12.77 -10.48 -6.42
CA ILE A 15 14.11 -10.39 -7.03
C ILE A 15 14.99 -9.35 -6.34
N ILE A 16 14.45 -8.21 -5.91
CA ILE A 16 15.21 -7.25 -5.10
C ILE A 16 15.75 -7.93 -3.84
N LEU A 17 14.89 -8.63 -3.11
CA LEU A 17 15.26 -9.24 -1.85
C LEU A 17 16.24 -10.38 -2.08
N MET A 18 16.02 -11.17 -3.13
CA MET A 18 16.92 -12.25 -3.53
C MET A 18 18.32 -11.71 -3.86
N THR A 19 18.40 -10.60 -4.60
CA THR A 19 19.66 -9.98 -5.01
C THR A 19 20.43 -9.39 -3.83
N ARG A 20 19.73 -8.86 -2.81
CA ARG A 20 20.36 -8.18 -1.66
C ARG A 20 20.65 -9.10 -0.48
N ASN A 21 19.75 -10.04 -0.20
CA ASN A 21 19.72 -10.80 1.05
C ASN A 21 19.71 -12.32 0.83
N GLY A 22 19.69 -12.77 -0.42
CA GLY A 22 19.63 -14.19 -0.78
C GLY A 22 18.21 -14.74 -0.84
N LYS A 23 18.11 -15.96 -1.37
CA LYS A 23 16.84 -16.63 -1.70
C LYS A 23 15.96 -16.90 -0.48
N GLU A 24 16.55 -17.39 0.60
CA GLU A 24 15.79 -17.75 1.81
C GLU A 24 15.09 -16.54 2.44
N TYR A 25 15.78 -15.39 2.48
CA TYR A 25 15.18 -14.15 2.95
C TYR A 25 14.07 -13.66 2.01
N ALA A 26 14.31 -13.74 0.70
CA ALA A 26 13.33 -13.33 -0.30
C ALA A 26 12.01 -14.10 -0.18
N GLU A 27 12.06 -15.42 0.03
CA GLU A 27 10.87 -16.26 0.19
C GLU A 27 10.04 -15.90 1.43
N LYS A 28 10.68 -15.44 2.51
CA LYS A 28 10.00 -15.06 3.75
C LYS A 28 9.40 -13.66 3.69
N GLU A 29 10.07 -12.72 3.03
CA GLU A 29 9.81 -11.29 3.22
C GLU A 29 9.21 -10.58 1.99
N TYR A 30 9.21 -11.18 0.80
CA TYR A 30 8.71 -10.50 -0.40
C TYR A 30 7.23 -10.11 -0.28
N GLU A 31 6.41 -10.94 0.39
CA GLU A 31 5.00 -10.65 0.64
C GLU A 31 4.83 -9.40 1.49
N PHE A 32 5.65 -9.23 2.52
CA PHE A 32 5.65 -8.04 3.36
C PHE A 32 5.99 -6.79 2.55
N LEU A 33 6.98 -6.85 1.67
CA LEU A 33 7.33 -5.72 0.82
C LEU A 33 6.20 -5.36 -0.16
N VAL A 34 5.54 -6.36 -0.74
CA VAL A 34 4.36 -6.16 -1.60
C VAL A 34 3.21 -5.50 -0.82
N MET A 35 2.99 -5.93 0.43
CA MET A 35 2.05 -5.30 1.34
C MET A 35 2.41 -3.82 1.56
N VAL A 36 3.64 -3.50 1.95
CA VAL A 36 4.03 -2.09 2.20
C VAL A 36 3.77 -1.20 0.98
N ILE A 37 4.12 -1.65 -0.23
CA ILE A 37 3.93 -0.87 -1.47
C ILE A 37 2.44 -0.61 -1.74
N LEU A 38 1.60 -1.64 -1.64
CA LEU A 38 0.17 -1.50 -1.89
C LEU A 38 -0.55 -0.80 -0.75
N GLY A 39 0.00 -0.86 0.46
CA GLY A 39 -0.49 -0.17 1.65
C GLY A 39 -0.50 1.34 1.49
N LEU A 40 0.46 1.93 0.77
CA LEU A 40 0.45 3.37 0.48
C LEU A 40 -0.82 3.82 -0.25
N TYR A 41 -1.27 3.04 -1.23
CA TYR A 41 -2.49 3.35 -1.97
C TYR A 41 -3.74 3.20 -1.11
N TYR A 42 -3.75 2.22 -0.21
CA TYR A 42 -4.82 2.06 0.76
C TYR A 42 -4.85 3.21 1.78
N SER A 43 -3.70 3.70 2.21
CA SER A 43 -3.60 4.87 3.10
C SER A 43 -4.19 6.13 2.45
N THR A 44 -4.07 6.30 1.13
CA THR A 44 -4.77 7.38 0.41
C THR A 44 -6.29 7.27 0.53
N LEU A 45 -6.84 6.05 0.43
CA LEU A 45 -8.27 5.82 0.62
C LEU A 45 -8.70 6.14 2.06
N LEU A 46 -7.92 5.72 3.06
CA LEU A 46 -8.19 6.05 4.45
C LEU A 46 -8.13 7.57 4.71
N ALA A 47 -7.16 8.27 4.12
CA ALA A 47 -7.04 9.72 4.24
C ALA A 47 -8.23 10.45 3.60
N LEU A 48 -8.70 9.97 2.44
CA LEU A 48 -9.93 10.45 1.80
C LEU A 48 -11.16 10.29 2.71
N LEU A 49 -11.33 9.10 3.30
CA LEU A 49 -12.43 8.84 4.23
C LEU A 49 -12.34 9.73 5.48
N ALA A 50 -11.13 9.98 5.98
CA ALA A 50 -10.91 10.87 7.11
C ALA A 50 -11.29 12.33 6.81
N VAL A 51 -10.87 12.86 5.65
CA VAL A 51 -11.27 14.21 5.21
C VAL A 51 -12.78 14.29 5.00
N PHE A 52 -13.38 13.27 4.38
CA PHE A 52 -14.83 13.24 4.19
C PHE A 52 -15.59 13.21 5.52
N HIS A 53 -15.18 12.36 6.46
CA HIS A 53 -15.75 12.29 7.79
C HIS A 53 -15.67 13.63 8.52
N PHE A 54 -14.52 14.31 8.42
CA PHE A 54 -14.32 15.64 8.98
C PHE A 54 -15.23 16.68 8.34
N LYS A 55 -15.33 16.70 7.00
CA LYS A 55 -16.15 17.67 6.25
C LYS A 55 -17.64 17.50 6.50
N VAL A 56 -18.12 16.28 6.67
CA VAL A 56 -19.54 15.99 6.97
C VAL A 56 -19.89 16.35 8.43
N GLY A 57 -18.92 16.75 9.25
CA GLY A 57 -19.16 17.12 10.65
C GLY A 57 -19.54 15.92 11.52
N LEU A 58 -19.14 14.71 11.12
CA LEU A 58 -19.43 13.52 11.92
C LEU A 58 -18.67 13.60 13.25
N PRO A 59 -19.35 13.40 14.39
CA PRO A 59 -18.73 13.53 15.70
C PRO A 59 -17.64 12.49 15.87
N ILE A 60 -16.43 12.96 16.20
CA ILE A 60 -15.32 12.07 16.55
C ILE A 60 -15.46 11.73 18.04
N PRO A 61 -15.55 10.44 18.41
CA PRO A 61 -15.57 10.03 19.81
C PRO A 61 -14.42 10.63 20.62
N SER A 62 -14.69 11.13 21.83
CA SER A 62 -13.67 11.76 22.70
C SER A 62 -12.48 10.84 22.98
N PHE A 63 -12.72 9.53 23.13
CA PHE A 63 -11.66 8.54 23.33
C PHE A 63 -10.63 8.52 22.18
N LEU A 64 -11.04 8.84 20.94
CA LEU A 64 -10.14 8.93 19.79
C LEU A 64 -9.32 10.22 19.78
N ILE A 65 -9.84 11.29 20.37
CA ILE A 65 -9.17 12.59 20.43
C ILE A 65 -8.08 12.54 21.51
N GLU A 66 -8.45 12.03 22.69
CA GLU A 66 -7.65 12.12 23.92
C GLU A 66 -6.67 10.95 24.09
N SER A 67 -7.01 9.74 23.63
CA SER A 67 -6.20 8.54 23.88
C SER A 67 -5.32 8.17 22.69
N PHE A 68 -4.00 8.15 22.91
CA PHE A 68 -3.04 7.57 21.95
C PHE A 68 -3.37 6.11 21.62
N PHE A 69 -3.70 5.31 22.63
CA PHE A 69 -4.09 3.91 22.44
C PHE A 69 -5.38 3.78 21.63
N GLY A 70 -6.34 4.69 21.82
CA GLY A 70 -7.55 4.77 20.99
C GLY A 70 -7.22 4.99 19.51
N LYS A 71 -6.33 5.94 19.21
CA LYS A 71 -5.87 6.23 17.85
C LYS A 71 -5.17 5.03 17.21
N VAL A 72 -4.28 4.36 17.95
CA VAL A 72 -3.59 3.15 17.47
C VAL A 72 -4.57 2.02 17.22
N LEU A 73 -5.50 1.76 18.14
CA LEU A 73 -6.49 0.69 18.01
C LEU A 73 -7.39 0.91 16.79
N VAL A 74 -7.90 2.12 16.59
CA VAL A 74 -8.72 2.43 15.42
C VAL A 74 -7.90 2.35 14.13
N GLY A 75 -6.64 2.80 14.15
CA GLY A 75 -5.72 2.59 13.03
C GLY A 75 -5.58 1.11 12.66
N LEU A 76 -5.35 0.23 13.64
CA LEU A 76 -5.25 -1.21 13.42
C LEU A 76 -6.56 -1.80 12.86
N ILE A 77 -7.71 -1.39 13.41
CA ILE A 77 -9.03 -1.83 12.93
C ILE A 77 -9.24 -1.39 11.48
N MET A 78 -8.90 -0.15 11.13
CA MET A 78 -9.03 0.39 9.78
C MET A 78 -8.06 -0.25 8.77
N PHE A 79 -6.90 -0.74 9.23
CA PHE A 79 -5.96 -1.50 8.39
C PHE A 79 -6.30 -2.99 8.28
N SER A 80 -7.17 -3.53 9.15
CA SER A 80 -7.54 -4.94 9.10
C SER A 80 -8.16 -5.40 7.77
N PRO A 81 -9.07 -4.65 7.10
CA PRO A 81 -9.61 -5.06 5.81
C PRO A 81 -8.54 -5.10 4.73
N TYR A 82 -7.59 -4.15 4.78
CA TYR A 82 -6.46 -4.11 3.87
C TYR A 82 -5.61 -5.37 3.97
N TYR A 83 -5.27 -5.78 5.19
CA TYR A 83 -4.50 -7.01 5.42
C TYR A 83 -5.22 -8.25 4.86
N LEU A 84 -6.54 -8.34 5.04
CA LEU A 84 -7.33 -9.43 4.46
C LEU A 84 -7.34 -9.40 2.93
N ILE A 85 -7.56 -8.22 2.33
CA ILE A 85 -7.58 -8.03 0.87
C ILE A 85 -6.24 -8.44 0.26
N ILE A 86 -5.11 -7.96 0.82
CA ILE A 86 -3.80 -8.24 0.24
C ILE A 86 -3.42 -9.72 0.39
N LYS A 87 -3.76 -10.36 1.52
CA LYS A 87 -3.57 -11.80 1.72
C LYS A 87 -4.37 -12.61 0.70
N LEU A 88 -5.61 -12.21 0.39
CA LEU A 88 -6.41 -12.84 -0.66
C LEU A 88 -5.81 -12.65 -2.05
N ILE A 89 -5.28 -11.46 -2.35
CA ILE A 89 -4.58 -11.18 -3.61
C ILE A 89 -3.35 -12.07 -3.74
N LEU A 90 -2.48 -12.10 -2.72
CA LEU A 90 -1.27 -12.93 -2.72
C LEU A 90 -1.60 -14.42 -2.86
N LYS A 91 -2.62 -14.91 -2.13
CA LYS A 91 -3.11 -16.29 -2.27
C LYS A 91 -3.58 -16.61 -3.70
N LYS A 92 -4.24 -15.67 -4.38
CA LYS A 92 -4.66 -15.84 -5.78
C LYS A 92 -3.49 -15.80 -6.77
N LEU A 93 -2.39 -15.15 -6.40
CA LEU A 93 -1.17 -15.07 -7.23
C LEU A 93 -0.22 -16.24 -6.99
N ALA A 94 -0.28 -16.89 -5.82
CA ALA A 94 0.60 -18.00 -5.44
C ALA A 94 0.73 -19.13 -6.50
N PRO A 95 -0.31 -19.53 -7.26
CA PRO A 95 -0.17 -20.55 -8.30
C PRO A 95 0.69 -20.12 -9.49
N ILE A 96 0.96 -18.82 -9.65
CA ILE A 96 1.74 -18.29 -10.76
C ILE A 96 3.21 -18.31 -10.34
N PRO A 97 4.10 -19.06 -11.02
CA PRO A 97 5.51 -19.14 -10.65
C PRO A 97 6.15 -17.75 -10.70
N ILE A 98 7.07 -17.49 -9.77
CA ILE A 98 7.87 -16.26 -9.77
C ILE A 98 8.90 -16.38 -10.88
N ASN A 99 8.93 -15.40 -11.78
CA ASN A 99 9.93 -15.38 -12.84
C ASN A 99 11.29 -14.95 -12.27
N MET A 100 12.21 -15.90 -12.07
CA MET A 100 13.55 -15.63 -11.54
C MET A 100 14.54 -15.16 -12.61
N ASP A 101 14.27 -15.45 -13.89
CA ASP A 101 15.17 -15.20 -15.02
C ASP A 101 14.89 -13.85 -15.70
N ILE A 102 14.81 -12.79 -14.89
CA ILE A 102 14.59 -11.44 -15.43
C ILE A 102 15.93 -10.85 -15.87
N ALA A 103 16.04 -10.54 -17.16
CA ALA A 103 17.21 -9.85 -17.71
C ALA A 103 17.55 -8.56 -16.92
N PRO A 104 18.83 -8.22 -16.71
CA PRO A 104 19.25 -7.06 -15.90
C PRO A 104 18.62 -5.73 -16.35
N GLU A 105 18.41 -5.56 -17.66
CA GLU A 105 17.77 -4.38 -18.24
C GLU A 105 16.30 -4.24 -17.82
N LYS A 106 15.57 -5.37 -17.81
CA LYS A 106 14.19 -5.41 -17.33
C LYS A 106 14.11 -5.10 -15.84
N LEU A 107 15.10 -5.50 -15.04
CA LEU A 107 15.19 -5.14 -13.62
C LEU A 107 15.43 -3.65 -13.39
N LYS A 108 16.30 -3.01 -14.20
CA LYS A 108 16.50 -1.55 -14.15
C LYS A 108 15.21 -0.81 -14.48
N LYS A 109 14.50 -1.24 -15.52
CA LYS A 109 13.20 -0.66 -15.91
C LYS A 109 12.15 -0.87 -14.81
N ALA A 110 12.05 -2.09 -14.27
CA ALA A 110 11.12 -2.39 -13.18
C ALA A 110 11.42 -1.58 -11.91
N ARG A 111 12.70 -1.32 -11.60
CA ARG A 111 13.09 -0.42 -10.50
C ARG A 111 12.56 0.98 -10.69
N LEU A 112 12.77 1.54 -11.87
CA LEU A 112 12.31 2.88 -12.18
C LEU A 112 10.78 2.94 -12.12
N THR A 113 10.10 1.94 -12.68
CA THR A 113 8.64 1.83 -12.61
C THR A 113 8.14 1.73 -11.17
N LEU A 114 8.75 0.90 -10.33
CA LEU A 114 8.35 0.77 -8.92
C LEU A 114 8.61 2.06 -8.12
N PHE A 115 9.73 2.73 -8.40
CA PHE A 115 10.02 4.04 -7.82
C PHE A 115 8.95 5.07 -8.19
N PHE A 116 8.56 5.14 -9.47
CA PHE A 116 7.47 6.02 -9.91
C PHE A 116 6.14 5.66 -9.25
N ILE A 117 5.80 4.38 -9.16
CA ILE A 117 4.60 3.88 -8.45
C ILE A 117 4.62 4.37 -7.00
N PHE A 118 5.71 4.13 -6.28
CA PHE A 118 5.89 4.56 -4.90
C PHE A 118 5.75 6.08 -4.74
N MET A 119 6.42 6.85 -5.60
CA MET A 119 6.32 8.31 -5.63
C MET A 119 4.90 8.79 -5.91
N ILE A 120 4.18 8.15 -6.85
CA ILE A 120 2.77 8.45 -7.11
C ILE A 120 1.93 8.16 -5.87
N GLY A 121 2.17 7.07 -5.16
CA GLY A 121 1.50 6.76 -3.88
C GLY A 121 1.68 7.87 -2.84
N ILE A 122 2.92 8.34 -2.66
CA ILE A 122 3.23 9.47 -1.74
C ILE A 122 2.59 10.78 -2.23
N VAL A 123 2.62 11.05 -3.53
CA VAL A 123 1.98 12.26 -4.06
C VAL A 123 0.47 12.19 -3.83
N LEU A 124 -0.15 11.03 -4.04
CA LEU A 124 -1.58 10.82 -3.82
C LEU A 124 -1.98 10.98 -2.36
N ILE A 125 -1.23 10.41 -1.40
CA ILE A 125 -1.57 10.50 0.03
C ILE A 125 -1.55 11.95 0.54
N VAL A 126 -0.80 12.84 -0.11
CA VAL A 126 -0.72 14.26 0.26
C VAL A 126 -1.69 15.12 -0.57
N LEU A 127 -1.61 15.06 -1.90
CA LEU A 127 -2.36 15.96 -2.77
C LEU A 127 -3.85 15.67 -2.75
N VAL A 128 -4.26 14.41 -2.66
CA VAL A 128 -5.68 14.05 -2.76
C VAL A 128 -6.45 14.55 -1.52
N PRO A 129 -6.03 14.26 -0.28
CA PRO A 129 -6.69 14.82 0.91
C PRO A 129 -6.66 16.35 0.94
N TRP A 130 -5.52 16.95 0.58
CA TRP A 130 -5.37 18.41 0.56
C TRP A 130 -6.29 19.10 -0.46
N SER A 131 -6.39 18.55 -1.66
CA SER A 131 -7.28 19.09 -2.70
C SER A 131 -8.75 18.93 -2.32
N LEU A 132 -9.12 17.77 -1.76
CA LEU A 132 -10.48 17.53 -1.28
C LEU A 132 -10.85 18.50 -0.14
N ASP A 133 -9.92 18.75 0.78
CA ASP A 133 -10.13 19.70 1.87
C ASP A 133 -10.37 21.13 1.37
N ARG A 134 -9.68 21.57 0.31
CA ARG A 134 -9.90 22.89 -0.29
C ARG A 134 -11.15 23.00 -1.14
N LEU A 135 -11.54 21.91 -1.83
CA LEU A 135 -12.67 21.92 -2.75
C LEU A 135 -14.02 21.75 -2.02
N LEU A 136 -14.04 21.01 -0.92
CA LEU A 136 -15.26 20.81 -0.14
C LEU A 136 -15.43 21.90 0.93
N PRO A 137 -16.57 22.61 0.96
CA PRO A 137 -16.86 23.53 2.05
C PRO A 137 -16.90 22.77 3.38
N SER A 138 -16.38 23.39 4.44
CA SER A 138 -16.62 22.91 5.81
C SER A 138 -18.05 23.27 6.20
N PHE A 139 -18.82 22.27 6.63
CA PHE A 139 -20.14 22.45 7.23
C PHE A 139 -20.03 22.85 8.70
#